data_AF-A0A3P7RXF8-F1
#
_entry.id   AF-A0A3P7RXF8-F1
#
_cell.length_a   1.000
_cell.length_b   1.000
_cell.length_c   1.000
_cell.angle_alpha   90.00
_cell.angle_beta   90.00
_cell.angle_gamma   90.00
#
_symmetry.space_group_name_H-M   'P 1'
#
loop_
_entity.id
_entity.type
_entity.pdbx_description
1 polymer ?
#
loop_
_entity_poly.entity_id
_entity_poly.type
_entity_poly.pdbx_seq_one_letter_code
_entity_poly.pdbx_strand_id
1 'polypeptide(L)'
;MLQAVDETEPWEVAKNMHLALPVIFRILYGCGLRVSEVVHLKYKDVNLEDGILTIREAKTDKDRLIPLSDSVNQSCIDYAEKIWWEKDNEYFFLAPDRTMISTMTVYQRYRRYLDAAGISHGGKGKGPRLHDIRHTFAVHVLQKWIENEVDLSAMLPILSTYMGHTSVRATAKYLRLTAEVYPDLIKRVESSCAFVIPEVAYEGN
;
A
#
# COMPACT_ATOMS: atom_id res chain seq x y z
N MET A 1 11.05 3.40 -9.75
CA MET A 1 10.48 4.20 -8.64
C MET A 1 11.07 3.81 -7.30
N LEU A 2 10.91 2.58 -6.78
CA LEU A 2 11.48 2.20 -5.47
C LEU A 2 13.00 2.42 -5.38
N GLN A 3 13.75 2.15 -6.46
CA GLN A 3 15.17 2.51 -6.54
C GLN A 3 15.43 4.00 -6.31
N ALA A 4 14.65 4.89 -6.94
CA ALA A 4 14.74 6.33 -6.71
C ALA A 4 14.33 6.75 -5.29
N VAL A 5 13.54 5.93 -4.58
CA VAL A 5 13.25 6.14 -3.15
C VAL A 5 14.47 5.77 -2.31
N ASP A 6 15.18 4.70 -2.66
CA ASP A 6 16.39 4.27 -1.92
C ASP A 6 17.55 5.25 -2.06
N GLU A 7 17.57 6.00 -3.16
CA GLU A 7 18.52 7.09 -3.43
C GLU A 7 18.14 8.40 -2.69
N THR A 8 17.19 8.36 -1.74
CA THR A 8 16.84 9.56 -0.97
C THR A 8 18.02 10.00 -0.09
N GLU A 9 18.57 11.18 -0.39
CA GLU A 9 19.65 11.76 0.40
C GLU A 9 19.18 12.29 1.76
N PRO A 10 20.06 12.36 2.79
CA PRO A 10 19.78 13.00 4.07
C PRO A 10 19.54 14.51 3.96
N TRP A 11 18.64 15.03 4.81
CA TRP A 11 18.26 16.45 4.77
C TRP A 11 18.65 17.15 6.07
N GLU A 12 19.27 18.33 5.96
CA GLU A 12 19.68 19.18 7.09
C GLU A 12 18.53 19.42 8.10
N VAL A 13 17.33 19.73 7.59
CA VAL A 13 16.16 20.11 8.40
C VAL A 13 15.27 18.90 8.77
N ALA A 14 15.40 17.78 8.04
CA ALA A 14 14.52 16.62 8.17
C ALA A 14 15.32 15.32 8.19
N LYS A 15 16.15 15.20 9.23
CA LYS A 15 17.23 14.20 9.32
C LYS A 15 16.76 12.75 9.26
N ASN A 16 15.50 12.44 9.54
CA ASN A 16 14.98 11.07 9.49
C ASN A 16 14.16 10.75 8.23
N MET A 17 13.79 11.74 7.42
CA MET A 17 12.90 11.53 6.26
C MET A 17 13.49 10.58 5.21
N HIS A 18 14.81 10.66 5.02
CA HIS A 18 15.54 9.78 4.11
C HIS A 18 15.58 8.31 4.59
N LEU A 19 15.38 8.07 5.89
CA LEU A 19 15.23 6.74 6.46
C LEU A 19 13.76 6.29 6.44
N ALA A 20 12.82 7.19 6.73
CA ALA A 20 11.40 6.87 6.83
C ALA A 20 10.74 6.60 5.46
N LEU A 21 11.02 7.42 4.44
CA LEU A 21 10.33 7.32 3.15
C LEU A 21 10.55 5.97 2.44
N PRO A 22 11.79 5.42 2.36
CA PRO A 22 12.01 4.09 1.80
C PRO A 22 11.15 3.00 2.45
N VAL A 23 10.99 3.04 3.78
CA VAL A 23 10.18 2.07 4.52
C VAL A 23 8.69 2.30 4.28
N ILE A 24 8.23 3.56 4.29
CA ILE A 24 6.84 3.91 3.99
C ILE A 24 6.44 3.38 2.61
N PHE A 25 7.23 3.62 1.57
CA PHE A 25 6.90 3.14 0.21
C PHE A 25 6.94 1.62 0.09
N ARG A 26 7.85 0.95 0.80
CA ARG A 26 7.87 -0.52 0.89
C ARG A 26 6.64 -1.08 1.56
N ILE A 27 6.16 -0.48 2.65
CA ILE A 27 4.91 -0.89 3.31
C ILE A 27 3.71 -0.62 2.38
N LEU A 28 3.64 0.55 1.74
CA LEU A 28 2.54 0.87 0.82
C LEU A 28 2.45 -0.14 -0.33
N TYR A 29 3.59 -0.50 -0.92
CA TYR A 29 3.65 -1.45 -2.03
C TYR A 29 3.49 -2.90 -1.57
N GLY A 30 4.19 -3.30 -0.50
CA GLY A 30 4.25 -4.68 -0.01
C GLY A 30 3.02 -5.10 0.80
N CYS A 31 2.34 -4.15 1.42
CA CYS A 31 1.19 -4.42 2.29
C CYS A 31 -0.12 -3.79 1.78
N GLY A 32 -0.11 -3.03 0.69
CA GLY A 32 -1.32 -2.45 0.09
C GLY A 32 -2.08 -1.49 1.00
N LEU A 33 -1.41 -0.86 1.97
CA LEU A 33 -2.05 0.06 2.92
C LEU A 33 -2.36 1.42 2.30
N ARG A 34 -3.30 2.15 2.89
CA ARG A 34 -3.50 3.57 2.58
C ARG A 34 -2.36 4.39 3.20
N VAL A 35 -1.94 5.46 2.54
CA VAL A 35 -0.92 6.38 3.09
C VAL A 35 -1.31 6.91 4.47
N SER A 36 -2.58 7.20 4.70
CA SER A 36 -3.07 7.62 6.00
C SER A 36 -2.82 6.54 7.06
N GLU A 37 -3.06 5.27 6.76
CA GLU A 37 -2.85 4.18 7.73
C GLU A 37 -1.38 4.07 8.09
N VAL A 38 -0.49 4.16 7.11
CA VAL A 38 0.97 4.04 7.34
C VAL A 38 1.49 5.19 8.19
N VAL A 39 1.15 6.45 7.87
CA VAL A 39 1.68 7.59 8.64
C VAL A 39 1.08 7.72 10.04
N HIS A 40 -0.07 7.10 10.31
CA HIS A 40 -0.69 7.08 11.64
C HIS A 40 -0.24 5.89 12.51
N LEU A 41 0.60 4.98 12.00
CA LEU A 41 1.12 3.87 12.78
C LEU A 41 1.82 4.39 14.03
N LYS A 42 1.41 3.89 15.19
CA LYS A 42 2.08 4.14 16.46
C LYS A 42 3.18 3.11 16.68
N TYR A 43 4.16 3.44 17.52
CA TYR A 43 5.23 2.50 17.84
C TYR A 43 4.68 1.15 18.37
N LYS A 44 3.66 1.22 19.24
CA LYS A 44 2.97 0.03 19.80
C LYS A 44 2.17 -0.79 18.78
N ASP A 45 1.88 -0.23 17.61
CA ASP A 45 1.14 -0.92 16.56
C ASP A 45 2.08 -1.69 15.62
N VAL A 46 3.40 -1.61 15.83
CA VAL A 46 4.43 -2.27 15.02
C VAL A 46 5.14 -3.32 15.87
N ASN A 47 4.84 -4.59 15.64
CA ASN A 47 5.55 -5.71 16.24
C ASN A 47 6.61 -6.20 15.26
N LEU A 48 7.87 -5.79 15.46
CA LEU A 48 9.00 -6.17 14.61
C LEU A 48 9.49 -7.60 14.85
N GLU A 49 9.23 -8.16 16.03
CA GLU A 49 9.60 -9.54 16.38
C GLU A 49 8.77 -10.53 15.57
N ASP A 50 7.45 -10.34 15.54
CA ASP A 50 6.53 -11.18 14.77
C ASP A 50 6.33 -10.68 13.32
N GLY A 51 6.84 -9.49 12.99
CA GLY A 51 6.65 -8.85 11.68
C GLY A 51 5.19 -8.52 11.39
N ILE A 52 4.47 -7.94 12.35
CA ILE A 52 3.03 -7.65 12.24
C ILE A 52 2.77 -6.15 12.48
N LEU A 53 2.00 -5.53 11.59
CA LEU A 53 1.40 -4.21 11.80
C LEU A 53 -0.05 -4.34 12.26
N THR A 54 -0.44 -3.55 13.26
CA THR A 54 -1.84 -3.42 13.70
C THR A 54 -2.43 -2.14 13.14
N ILE A 55 -3.32 -2.25 12.15
CA ILE A 55 -3.99 -1.08 11.59
C ILE A 55 -5.27 -0.80 12.36
N ARG A 56 -5.30 0.35 13.04
CA ARG A 56 -6.43 0.78 13.86
C ARG A 56 -7.49 1.50 13.03
N GLU A 57 -8.74 1.06 13.10
CA GLU A 57 -9.86 1.75 12.42
C GLU A 57 -10.89 2.30 13.41
N ALA A 58 -10.66 3.52 13.90
CA ALA A 58 -11.55 4.18 14.86
C ALA A 58 -13.00 4.39 14.39
N LYS A 59 -13.26 4.36 13.07
CA LYS A 59 -14.61 4.57 12.51
C LYS A 59 -15.46 3.31 12.44
N THR A 60 -14.82 2.14 12.31
CA THR A 60 -15.49 0.87 12.08
C THR A 60 -15.28 -0.11 13.23
N ASP A 61 -14.41 0.22 14.19
CA ASP A 61 -13.95 -0.62 15.30
C ASP A 61 -13.43 -1.99 14.84
N LYS A 62 -12.91 -2.03 13.60
CA LYS A 62 -12.38 -3.23 12.96
C LYS A 62 -10.91 -3.05 12.69
N ASP A 63 -10.14 -3.25 13.74
CA ASP A 63 -8.69 -3.36 13.63
C ASP A 63 -8.32 -4.57 12.77
N ARG A 64 -7.18 -4.48 12.08
CA ARG A 64 -6.66 -5.60 11.30
C ARG A 64 -5.17 -5.78 11.48
N LEU A 65 -4.75 -7.03 11.49
CA LEU A 65 -3.36 -7.43 11.54
C LEU A 65 -2.83 -7.63 10.12
N ILE A 66 -1.68 -7.03 9.84
CA ILE A 66 -1.07 -7.01 8.52
C ILE A 66 0.35 -7.58 8.66
N PRO A 67 0.57 -8.83 8.23
CA PRO A 67 1.90 -9.42 8.23
C PRO A 67 2.81 -8.70 7.23
N LEU A 68 4.05 -8.52 7.62
CA LEU A 68 5.13 -8.01 6.79
C LEU A 68 5.85 -9.18 6.13
N SER A 69 6.26 -9.01 4.88
CA SER A 69 7.28 -9.90 4.30
C SER A 69 8.63 -9.65 4.97
N ASP A 70 9.50 -10.66 5.01
CA ASP A 70 10.82 -10.57 5.64
C ASP A 70 11.60 -9.31 5.21
N SER A 71 11.59 -9.00 3.91
CA SER A 71 12.25 -7.82 3.36
C SER A 71 11.69 -6.48 3.85
N VAL A 72 10.37 -6.40 4.06
CA VAL A 72 9.72 -5.18 4.58
C VAL A 72 9.94 -5.10 6.08
N ASN A 73 9.83 -6.21 6.82
CA ASN A 73 10.12 -6.24 8.24
C ASN A 73 11.56 -5.83 8.52
N GLN A 74 12.53 -6.35 7.75
CA GLN A 74 13.94 -5.97 7.87
C GLN A 74 14.12 -4.47 7.63
N SER A 75 13.45 -3.90 6.63
CA SER A 75 13.51 -2.45 6.38
C SER A 75 12.96 -1.65 7.57
N CYS A 76 11.91 -2.14 8.24
CA CYS A 76 11.36 -1.53 9.45
C CYS A 76 12.33 -1.64 10.64
N ILE A 77 12.99 -2.79 10.81
CA ILE A 77 14.03 -3.01 11.84
C ILE A 77 15.19 -2.05 11.63
N ASP A 78 15.77 -2.01 10.42
CA ASP A 78 16.89 -1.13 10.08
C ASP A 78 16.56 0.35 10.33
N TYR A 79 15.31 0.75 10.06
CA TYR A 79 14.82 2.09 10.36
C TYR A 79 14.70 2.32 11.87
N ALA A 80 14.06 1.42 12.61
CA ALA A 80 13.86 1.54 14.04
C ALA A 80 15.20 1.60 14.81
N GLU A 81 16.19 0.82 14.39
CA GLU A 81 17.55 0.83 14.93
C GLU A 81 18.26 2.17 14.71
N LYS A 82 18.00 2.87 13.60
CA LYS A 82 18.60 4.18 13.30
C LYS A 82 17.91 5.34 13.99
N ILE A 83 16.67 5.16 14.44
CA ILE A 83 15.84 6.17 15.13
C ILE A 83 15.73 5.88 16.64
N TRP A 84 16.53 4.94 17.16
CA TRP A 84 16.43 4.37 18.51
C TRP A 84 16.55 5.35 19.70
N TRP A 85 17.00 6.59 19.50
CA TRP A 85 17.04 7.65 20.53
C TRP A 85 15.68 8.33 20.76
N GLU A 86 14.63 7.86 20.10
CA GLU A 86 13.31 8.48 20.03
C GLU A 86 12.18 7.52 20.48
N LYS A 87 12.47 6.62 21.42
CA LYS A 87 11.57 5.54 21.88
C LYS A 87 10.32 5.98 22.67
N ASP A 88 10.29 7.23 23.16
CA ASP A 88 9.11 7.80 23.83
C ASP A 88 8.11 8.46 22.87
N ASN A 89 8.29 8.28 21.56
CA ASN A 89 7.40 8.88 20.58
C ASN A 89 6.13 8.06 20.35
N GLU A 90 5.04 8.78 20.12
CA GLU A 90 3.74 8.18 19.84
C GLU A 90 3.70 7.46 18.48
N TYR A 91 4.32 8.05 17.45
CA TYR A 91 4.27 7.57 16.07
C TYR A 91 5.53 6.80 15.67
N PHE A 92 5.35 5.78 14.83
CA PHE A 92 6.47 5.01 14.27
C PHE A 92 7.24 5.82 13.21
N PHE A 93 6.54 6.61 12.39
CA PHE A 93 7.14 7.51 11.41
C PHE A 93 6.98 8.97 11.83
N LEU A 94 8.10 9.65 12.06
CA LEU A 94 8.11 10.99 12.66
C LEU A 94 8.45 12.08 11.65
N ALA A 95 7.75 13.20 11.75
CA ALA A 95 8.16 14.46 11.18
C ALA A 95 9.22 15.15 12.07
N PRO A 96 9.92 16.17 11.57
CA PRO A 96 10.95 16.89 12.35
C PRO A 96 10.45 17.51 13.66
N ASP A 97 9.15 17.80 13.75
CA ASP A 97 8.47 18.32 14.94
C ASP A 97 7.95 17.23 15.89
N ARG A 98 8.35 15.97 15.66
CA ARG A 98 7.92 14.76 16.41
C ARG A 98 6.44 14.41 16.27
N THR A 99 5.73 15.04 15.35
CA THR A 99 4.39 14.60 14.96
C THR A 99 4.46 13.54 13.88
N MET A 100 3.31 13.06 13.40
CA MET A 100 3.27 12.17 12.25
C MET A 100 3.69 12.89 10.95
N ILE A 101 4.35 12.16 10.05
CA ILE A 101 4.61 12.66 8.70
C ILE A 101 3.27 12.93 7.99
N SER A 102 3.09 14.15 7.47
CA SER A 102 1.85 14.47 6.76
C SER A 102 1.71 13.66 5.46
N THR A 103 0.48 13.26 5.13
CA THR A 103 0.18 12.58 3.86
C THR A 103 0.55 13.44 2.64
N MET A 104 0.46 14.76 2.77
CA MET A 104 0.89 15.72 1.75
C MET A 104 2.41 15.65 1.52
N THR A 105 3.22 15.54 2.59
CA THR A 105 4.67 15.38 2.48
C THR A 105 5.01 14.11 1.70
N VAL A 106 4.36 12.98 2.02
CA VAL A 106 4.55 11.72 1.28
C VAL A 106 4.14 11.87 -0.18
N TYR A 107 3.01 12.54 -0.47
CA TYR A 107 2.57 12.78 -1.85
C TYR A 107 3.54 13.68 -2.65
N GLN A 108 4.05 14.75 -2.05
CA GLN A 108 5.04 15.61 -2.70
C GLN A 108 6.34 14.86 -2.99
N ARG A 109 6.77 13.98 -2.09
CA ARG A 109 7.94 13.11 -2.29
C ARG A 109 7.71 12.09 -3.38
N TYR A 110 6.54 11.44 -3.39
CA TYR A 110 6.13 10.54 -4.46
C TYR A 110 6.29 11.18 -5.84
N ARG A 111 5.84 12.44 -6.02
CA ARG A 111 5.99 13.15 -7.29
C ARG A 111 7.44 13.33 -7.71
N ARG A 112 8.35 13.59 -6.77
CA ARG A 112 9.79 13.68 -7.05
C ARG A 112 10.38 12.33 -7.41
N TYR A 113 9.97 11.25 -6.75
CA TYR A 113 10.42 9.90 -7.09
C TYR A 113 9.92 9.42 -8.44
N LEU A 114 8.72 9.84 -8.86
CA LEU A 114 8.24 9.62 -10.22
C LEU A 114 9.12 10.33 -11.23
N ASP A 115 9.39 11.62 -11.01
CA ASP A 115 10.24 12.45 -11.87
C ASP A 115 11.67 11.88 -11.99
N ALA A 116 12.30 11.54 -10.87
CA ALA A 116 13.62 10.89 -10.82
C ALA A 116 13.64 9.52 -11.53
N ALA A 117 12.51 8.81 -11.53
CA ALA A 117 12.37 7.54 -12.24
C ALA A 117 11.97 7.72 -13.73
N GLY A 118 11.91 8.95 -14.24
CA GLY A 118 11.48 9.24 -15.62
C GLY A 118 9.99 9.02 -15.88
N ILE A 119 9.16 8.95 -14.83
CA ILE A 119 7.73 8.71 -14.91
C ILE A 119 6.98 10.05 -14.85
N SER A 120 6.39 10.45 -15.97
CA SER A 120 5.62 11.70 -16.02
C SER A 120 4.33 11.60 -15.20
N HIS A 121 4.11 12.58 -14.32
CA HIS A 121 2.84 12.74 -13.60
C HIS A 121 1.77 13.46 -14.47
N GLY A 122 2.10 13.98 -15.66
CA GLY A 122 1.12 14.47 -16.65
C GLY A 122 0.13 15.58 -16.23
N GLY A 123 0.22 16.12 -15.00
CA GLY A 123 -0.74 17.07 -14.42
C GLY A 123 -1.81 16.43 -13.52
N LYS A 124 -2.74 17.25 -13.02
CA LYS A 124 -3.80 16.81 -12.09
C LYS A 124 -4.72 15.80 -12.79
N GLY A 125 -4.87 14.61 -12.21
CA GLY A 125 -5.75 13.55 -12.71
C GLY A 125 -5.25 12.79 -13.93
N LYS A 126 -4.05 13.10 -14.45
CA LYS A 126 -3.51 12.48 -15.68
C LYS A 126 -2.34 11.53 -15.46
N GLY A 127 -1.70 11.58 -14.30
CA GLY A 127 -0.58 10.71 -13.97
C GLY A 127 -0.83 9.80 -12.79
N PRO A 128 0.18 8.98 -12.45
CA PRO A 128 0.09 8.04 -11.34
C PRO A 128 -0.22 8.77 -10.03
N ARG A 129 -1.19 8.26 -9.29
CA ARG A 129 -1.60 8.72 -7.97
C ARG A 129 -0.90 7.87 -6.92
N LEU A 130 -0.69 8.42 -5.73
CA LEU A 130 -0.10 7.66 -4.62
C LEU A 130 -0.95 6.43 -4.24
N HIS A 131 -2.29 6.53 -4.38
CA HIS A 131 -3.20 5.40 -4.16
C HIS A 131 -3.04 4.28 -5.20
N ASP A 132 -2.46 4.57 -6.36
CA ASP A 132 -2.25 3.54 -7.39
C ASP A 132 -1.21 2.51 -6.95
N ILE A 133 -0.31 2.82 -6.01
CA ILE A 133 0.59 1.83 -5.40
C ILE A 133 -0.20 0.69 -4.74
N ARG A 134 -1.29 1.05 -4.05
CA ARG A 134 -2.18 0.07 -3.43
C ARG A 134 -2.98 -0.72 -4.48
N HIS A 135 -3.35 -0.08 -5.59
CA HIS A 135 -3.95 -0.79 -6.72
C HIS A 135 -2.97 -1.80 -7.31
N THR A 136 -1.71 -1.43 -7.50
CA THR A 136 -0.64 -2.33 -7.95
C THR A 136 -0.45 -3.52 -7.02
N PHE A 137 -0.45 -3.31 -5.70
CA PHE A 137 -0.41 -4.41 -4.72
C PHE A 137 -1.54 -5.42 -4.96
N ALA A 138 -2.79 -4.95 -5.07
CA ALA A 138 -3.94 -5.81 -5.25
C ALA A 138 -3.87 -6.60 -6.56
N VAL A 139 -3.45 -5.95 -7.65
CA VAL A 139 -3.26 -6.59 -8.95
C VAL A 139 -2.19 -7.68 -8.86
N HIS A 140 -1.04 -7.42 -8.24
CA HIS A 140 0.03 -8.42 -8.08
C HIS A 140 -0.40 -9.61 -7.20
N VAL A 141 -1.16 -9.38 -6.13
CA VAL A 141 -1.70 -10.47 -5.30
C VAL A 141 -2.65 -11.34 -6.13
N LEU A 142 -3.57 -10.73 -6.87
CA LEU A 142 -4.49 -11.46 -7.72
C LEU A 142 -3.76 -12.25 -8.81
N GLN A 143 -2.79 -11.64 -9.50
CA GLN A 143 -1.96 -12.32 -10.51
C GLN A 143 -1.29 -13.56 -9.93
N LYS A 144 -0.66 -13.45 -8.76
CA LYS A 144 -0.05 -14.59 -8.08
C LYS A 144 -1.07 -15.68 -7.74
N TRP A 145 -2.25 -15.32 -7.24
CA TRP A 145 -3.29 -16.32 -6.94
C TRP A 145 -3.80 -17.03 -8.18
N ILE A 146 -3.89 -16.32 -9.30
CA ILE A 146 -4.27 -16.87 -10.60
C ILE A 146 -3.20 -17.85 -11.10
N GLU A 147 -1.93 -17.45 -11.09
CA GLU A 147 -0.79 -18.26 -11.51
C GLU A 147 -0.66 -19.54 -10.68
N ASN A 148 -1.06 -19.49 -9.40
CA ASN A 148 -1.06 -20.62 -8.48
C ASN A 148 -2.42 -21.35 -8.40
N GLU A 149 -3.36 -21.06 -9.31
CA GLU A 149 -4.67 -21.72 -9.40
C GLU A 149 -5.49 -21.71 -8.10
N VAL A 150 -5.37 -20.63 -7.32
CA VAL A 150 -6.08 -20.44 -6.05
C VAL A 150 -7.54 -20.06 -6.32
N ASP A 151 -8.48 -20.55 -5.50
CA ASP A 151 -9.89 -20.16 -5.58
C ASP A 151 -10.09 -18.67 -5.23
N LEU A 152 -10.25 -17.85 -6.26
CA LEU A 152 -10.46 -16.41 -6.12
C LEU A 152 -11.76 -16.09 -5.39
N SER A 153 -12.79 -16.93 -5.49
CA SER A 153 -14.08 -16.70 -4.84
C SER A 153 -13.94 -16.70 -3.32
N ALA A 154 -13.11 -17.60 -2.80
CA ALA A 154 -12.77 -17.67 -1.37
C ALA A 154 -11.78 -16.57 -0.95
N MET A 155 -10.83 -16.21 -1.81
CA MET A 155 -9.74 -15.28 -1.43
C MET A 155 -10.08 -13.80 -1.60
N LEU A 156 -11.02 -13.44 -2.48
CA LEU A 156 -11.43 -12.03 -2.69
C LEU A 156 -12.02 -11.37 -1.43
N PRO A 157 -12.90 -12.03 -0.65
CA PRO A 157 -13.34 -11.50 0.65
C PRO A 157 -12.17 -11.29 1.63
N ILE A 158 -11.18 -12.19 1.63
CA ILE A 158 -9.99 -12.08 2.50
C ILE A 158 -9.17 -10.85 2.09
N LEU A 159 -8.89 -10.68 0.80
CA LEU A 159 -8.18 -9.50 0.30
C LEU A 159 -8.95 -8.21 0.59
N SER A 160 -10.28 -8.24 0.48
CA SER A 160 -11.14 -7.10 0.83
C SER A 160 -10.97 -6.68 2.28
N THR A 161 -10.99 -7.64 3.21
CA THR A 161 -10.78 -7.40 4.65
C THR A 161 -9.36 -6.92 4.93
N TYR A 162 -8.36 -7.57 4.34
CA TYR A 162 -6.95 -7.21 4.46
C TYR A 162 -6.71 -5.76 4.02
N MET A 163 -7.30 -5.37 2.88
CA MET A 163 -7.21 -4.01 2.37
C MET A 163 -8.07 -3.03 3.18
N GLY A 164 -9.05 -3.46 3.96
CA GLY A 164 -9.99 -2.58 4.66
C GLY A 164 -10.98 -1.91 3.70
N HIS A 165 -11.49 -2.67 2.72
CA HIS A 165 -12.61 -2.23 1.90
C HIS A 165 -13.95 -2.52 2.58
N THR A 166 -14.88 -1.57 2.49
CA THR A 166 -16.25 -1.72 3.01
C THR A 166 -17.10 -2.69 2.20
N SER A 167 -16.65 -3.09 1.00
CA SER A 167 -17.32 -4.04 0.14
C SER A 167 -16.31 -4.80 -0.73
N VAL A 168 -16.55 -6.10 -0.91
CA VAL A 168 -15.78 -6.98 -1.82
C VAL A 168 -15.82 -6.46 -3.26
N ARG A 169 -16.88 -5.73 -3.66
CA ARG A 169 -16.99 -5.13 -5.00
C ARG A 169 -15.87 -4.15 -5.30
N ALA A 170 -15.36 -3.43 -4.30
CA ALA A 170 -14.21 -2.54 -4.47
C ALA A 170 -12.94 -3.33 -4.84
N THR A 171 -12.77 -4.52 -4.25
CA THR A 171 -11.68 -5.46 -4.57
C THR A 171 -11.89 -6.13 -5.93
N ALA A 172 -13.13 -6.50 -6.28
CA ALA A 172 -13.45 -7.13 -7.56
C ALA A 172 -13.11 -6.23 -8.77
N LYS A 173 -13.06 -4.90 -8.59
CA LYS A 173 -12.59 -3.98 -9.64
C LYS A 173 -11.16 -4.30 -10.11
N TYR A 174 -10.30 -4.83 -9.25
CA TYR A 174 -8.94 -5.21 -9.63
C TYR A 174 -8.88 -6.41 -10.56
N LEU A 175 -9.85 -7.34 -10.48
CA LEU A 175 -9.91 -8.47 -11.41
C LEU A 175 -10.04 -8.02 -12.86
N ARG A 176 -10.79 -6.94 -13.10
CA ARG A 176 -10.93 -6.37 -14.45
C ARG A 176 -9.62 -5.81 -14.97
N LEU A 177 -8.86 -5.11 -14.13
CA LEU A 177 -7.53 -4.60 -14.47
C LEU A 177 -6.53 -5.75 -14.73
N THR A 178 -6.61 -6.83 -13.94
CA THR A 178 -5.79 -8.03 -14.17
C THR A 178 -6.18 -8.75 -15.46
N ALA A 179 -7.48 -8.79 -15.78
CA ALA A 179 -8.00 -9.44 -16.98
C ALA A 179 -7.61 -8.75 -18.29
N GLU A 180 -7.35 -7.44 -18.29
CA GLU A 180 -6.76 -6.75 -19.45
C GLU A 180 -5.38 -7.33 -19.84
N VAL A 181 -4.68 -7.93 -18.88
CA VAL A 181 -3.38 -8.61 -19.08
C VAL A 181 -3.58 -10.11 -19.36
N TYR A 182 -4.70 -10.70 -18.95
CA TYR A 182 -5.01 -12.13 -19.08
C TYR A 182 -6.44 -12.33 -19.62
N PRO A 183 -6.66 -12.36 -20.94
CA PRO A 183 -8.01 -12.39 -21.53
C PRO A 183 -8.84 -13.61 -21.15
N ASP A 184 -8.20 -14.76 -20.91
CA ASP A 184 -8.86 -16.00 -20.52
C ASP A 184 -9.37 -15.97 -19.07
N LEU A 185 -8.97 -14.96 -18.29
CA LEU A 185 -9.34 -14.82 -16.89
C LEU A 185 -10.82 -14.50 -16.71
N ILE A 186 -11.36 -13.61 -17.56
CA ILE A 186 -12.77 -13.21 -17.49
C ILE A 186 -13.65 -14.44 -17.67
N LYS A 187 -13.32 -15.32 -18.63
CA LYS A 187 -14.08 -16.55 -18.87
C LYS A 187 -14.07 -17.50 -17.66
N ARG A 188 -12.92 -17.65 -16.99
CA ARG A 188 -12.80 -18.51 -15.79
C ARG A 188 -13.56 -17.92 -14.60
N VAL A 189 -13.43 -16.62 -14.37
CA VAL A 189 -14.08 -15.91 -13.25
C VAL A 189 -15.57 -15.73 -13.49
N GLU A 190 -16.04 -15.52 -14.72
CA GLU A 190 -17.48 -15.47 -15.03
C GLU A 190 -18.15 -16.81 -14.78
N SER A 191 -17.45 -17.93 -15.06
CA SER A 191 -17.96 -19.27 -14.81
C SER A 191 -18.16 -19.58 -13.31
N SER A 192 -17.37 -18.96 -12.43
CA SER A 192 -17.43 -19.18 -10.96
C SER A 192 -18.03 -18.03 -10.16
N CYS A 193 -18.05 -16.81 -10.71
CA CYS A 193 -18.41 -15.56 -10.03
C CYS A 193 -19.44 -14.72 -10.81
N ALA A 194 -20.24 -15.33 -11.72
CA ALA A 194 -21.27 -14.66 -12.53
C ALA A 194 -22.16 -13.66 -11.76
N PHE A 195 -22.37 -13.88 -10.46
CA PHE A 195 -23.22 -13.05 -9.61
C PHE A 195 -22.50 -11.88 -8.91
N VAL A 196 -21.16 -11.80 -8.95
CA VAL A 196 -20.38 -10.80 -8.19
C VAL A 196 -20.01 -9.59 -9.06
N ILE A 197 -20.00 -9.75 -10.38
CA ILE A 197 -19.62 -8.71 -11.33
C ILE A 197 -20.84 -8.35 -12.19
N PRO A 198 -21.62 -7.30 -11.89
CA PRO A 198 -22.63 -6.86 -12.83
C PRO A 198 -21.95 -6.25 -14.05
N GLU A 199 -22.49 -6.54 -15.22
CA GLU A 199 -22.28 -5.71 -16.41
C GLU A 199 -22.62 -4.26 -16.03
N VAL A 200 -21.71 -3.35 -16.32
CA VAL A 200 -22.02 -1.92 -16.28
C VAL A 200 -21.80 -1.46 -17.70
N ALA A 201 -22.89 -1.04 -18.34
CA ALA A 201 -22.83 -0.37 -19.63
C ALA A 201 -21.85 0.79 -19.50
N TYR A 202 -20.88 0.86 -20.41
CA TYR A 202 -20.06 2.04 -20.58
C TYR A 202 -20.98 3.19 -21.02
N GLU A 203 -21.48 3.98 -20.09
CA GLU A 203 -21.97 5.32 -20.40
C GLU A 203 -20.75 6.23 -20.51
N GLY A 204 -20.26 6.35 -21.74
CA GLY A 204 -19.35 7.42 -22.11
C GLY A 204 -20.07 8.77 -22.06
N ASN A 205 -19.52 9.69 -21.28
CA ASN A 205 -19.67 11.13 -21.46
C ASN A 205 -18.42 11.83 -20.91
#